data_AF-A0A7S0RXA0-F1
#
_entry.id   AF-A0A7S0RXA0-F1
#
_cell.length_a   1.000
_cell.length_b   1.000
_cell.length_c   1.000
_cell.angle_alpha   90.00
_cell.angle_beta   90.00
_cell.angle_gamma   90.00
#
_symmetry.space_group_name_H-M   'P 1'
#
loop_
_entity.id
_entity.type
_entity.pdbx_description
1 polymer ?
#
loop_
_entity_poly.entity_id
_entity_poly.type
_entity_poly.pdbx_seq_one_letter_code
_entity_poly.pdbx_strand_id
1 'polypeptide(L)'
;SGSPYNHTVVPLVTFAPTTAAVDVPTLLTAGEAAEFLVVAKDTEGRPCPRGLDNFRLEFEGVQGHRDDYESVWGDIKDLKDGQYMVRLVGESKNYYKVRMSITLDDEHICGSPFYVTVIPTGLFNVGFWGDLSKPTGESLLSIFTLKGAGLEAAVAGERALFNISSGKAAKESDIPAERFLLELRGPEYVTGVVEGPLDGGAYQASYCCTTTGLYTGTVKVGRFPLPGCPFQVVVKPDVTDPEQCTAVGEGMYECMEGEEAALIIETRDKHGNRTRRAEDVFRATLKGGGRVGKGKQEKFKSVEKRCRVRPNGDGTFLITYTPPIHGAFSLKVEWAVALVHENPDDMVYVQMGGSPFQLRCAPSEKRLEAERLAAEQASVLSSEAQMKATQQREGAAIALANLAATAAKHVPVRTNRPR
;
A
#
# COMPACT_ATOMS: atom_id res chain seq x y z
N SER A 1 -8.62 -16.45 -86.86
CA SER A 1 -7.60 -15.50 -86.38
C SER A 1 -7.98 -15.07 -84.98
N GLY A 2 -7.33 -15.64 -83.95
CA GLY A 2 -7.53 -15.27 -82.54
C GLY A 2 -6.56 -14.15 -82.14
N SER A 3 -7.03 -13.16 -81.39
CA SER A 3 -6.25 -12.01 -80.90
C SER A 3 -5.24 -12.43 -79.82
N PRO A 4 -3.97 -11.93 -79.82
CA PRO A 4 -2.93 -12.38 -78.91
C PRO A 4 -2.56 -11.29 -77.88
N TYR A 5 -3.42 -10.99 -76.90
CA TYR A 5 -3.02 -10.16 -75.76
C TYR A 5 -3.68 -10.63 -74.47
N ASN A 6 -3.04 -11.60 -73.79
CA ASN A 6 -3.26 -11.82 -72.37
C ASN A 6 -2.38 -10.83 -71.60
N HIS A 7 -2.95 -9.72 -71.14
CA HIS A 7 -2.30 -8.91 -70.11
C HIS A 7 -2.49 -9.62 -68.76
N THR A 8 -1.46 -10.33 -68.32
CA THR A 8 -1.39 -10.76 -66.93
C THR A 8 -1.04 -9.53 -66.09
N VAL A 9 -2.04 -8.89 -65.50
CA VAL A 9 -1.81 -7.86 -64.48
C VAL A 9 -1.22 -8.58 -63.27
N VAL A 10 0.11 -8.50 -63.12
CA VAL A 10 0.77 -8.93 -61.90
C VAL A 10 0.19 -8.07 -60.77
N PRO A 11 -0.34 -8.67 -59.69
CA PRO A 11 -0.85 -7.91 -58.57
C PRO A 11 0.23 -6.96 -58.02
N LEU A 12 -0.14 -5.72 -57.71
CA LEU A 12 0.75 -4.83 -56.97
C LEU A 12 1.06 -5.48 -55.61
N VAL A 13 2.34 -5.65 -55.32
CA VAL A 13 2.83 -6.19 -54.05
C VAL A 13 3.04 -5.02 -53.09
N THR A 14 2.50 -5.15 -51.88
CA THR A 14 2.68 -4.16 -50.82
C THR A 14 4.15 -4.09 -50.41
N PHE A 15 4.65 -2.87 -50.19
CA PHE A 15 6.04 -2.59 -49.85
C PHE A 15 6.09 -1.79 -48.54
N ALA A 16 6.82 -2.29 -47.54
CA ALA A 16 6.82 -1.71 -46.19
C ALA A 16 7.32 -0.24 -46.16
N PRO A 17 8.45 0.12 -46.81
CA PRO A 17 9.00 1.48 -46.74
C PRO A 17 8.11 2.59 -47.33
N THR A 18 7.15 2.26 -48.20
CA THR A 18 6.21 3.23 -48.79
C THR A 18 4.82 3.14 -48.16
N THR A 19 4.49 2.01 -47.53
CA THR A 19 3.27 1.81 -46.73
C THR A 19 3.31 2.71 -45.50
N ALA A 20 2.20 3.38 -45.20
CA ALA A 20 2.15 4.38 -44.14
C ALA A 20 0.91 4.22 -43.26
N ALA A 21 1.10 4.49 -41.97
CA ALA A 21 -0.01 4.68 -41.04
C ALA A 21 -0.48 6.14 -41.08
N VAL A 22 -1.79 6.34 -41.07
CA VAL A 22 -2.46 7.64 -41.14
C VAL A 22 -3.20 7.85 -39.82
N ASP A 23 -3.08 9.05 -39.25
CA ASP A 23 -3.72 9.46 -37.98
C ASP A 23 -3.34 8.61 -36.76
N VAL A 24 -2.09 8.17 -36.69
CA VAL A 24 -1.57 7.42 -35.53
C VAL A 24 -1.72 8.25 -34.24
N PRO A 25 -2.43 7.72 -33.21
CA PRO A 25 -2.62 8.46 -31.97
C PRO A 25 -1.30 8.58 -31.21
N THR A 26 -1.00 9.78 -30.72
CA THR A 26 0.13 10.00 -29.80
C THR A 26 -0.29 9.84 -28.33
N LEU A 27 -1.61 9.73 -28.08
CA LEU A 27 -2.23 9.68 -26.76
C LEU A 27 -3.41 8.68 -26.75
N LEU A 28 -3.51 7.83 -25.72
CA LEU A 28 -4.63 6.95 -25.43
C LEU A 28 -5.15 7.23 -24.02
N THR A 29 -6.47 7.38 -23.89
CA THR A 29 -7.12 7.30 -22.57
C THR A 29 -7.29 5.84 -22.20
N ALA A 30 -6.87 5.45 -21.01
CA ALA A 30 -7.02 4.08 -20.53
C ALA A 30 -8.51 3.70 -20.59
N GLY A 31 -8.81 2.47 -20.97
CA GLY A 31 -10.17 1.97 -21.18
C GLY A 31 -10.89 2.51 -22.43
N GLU A 32 -10.38 3.56 -23.10
CA GLU A 32 -10.91 4.04 -24.37
C GLU A 32 -10.14 3.41 -25.54
N ALA A 33 -10.86 3.08 -26.61
CA ALA A 33 -10.23 2.58 -27.83
C ALA A 33 -9.89 3.75 -28.77
N ALA A 34 -8.71 3.69 -29.39
CA ALA A 34 -8.36 4.54 -30.53
C ALA A 34 -8.23 3.69 -31.79
N GLU A 35 -8.61 4.27 -32.92
CA GLU A 35 -8.59 3.60 -34.23
C GLU A 35 -7.85 4.48 -35.24
N PHE A 36 -7.02 3.86 -36.06
CA PHE A 36 -6.31 4.51 -37.16
C PHE A 36 -6.05 3.52 -38.30
N LEU A 37 -5.61 4.03 -39.46
CA LEU A 37 -5.48 3.20 -40.66
C LEU A 37 -4.02 3.01 -41.05
N VAL A 38 -3.67 1.80 -41.45
CA VAL A 38 -2.49 1.52 -42.27
C VAL A 38 -2.96 1.40 -43.72
N VAL A 39 -2.33 2.16 -44.62
CA VAL A 39 -2.64 2.17 -46.05
C VAL A 39 -1.51 1.47 -46.81
N ALA A 40 -1.79 0.25 -47.28
CA ALA A 40 -0.86 -0.56 -48.06
C ALA A 40 -0.52 0.13 -49.38
N LYS A 41 0.78 0.24 -49.66
CA LYS A 41 1.29 0.89 -50.87
C LYS A 41 2.35 0.05 -51.54
N ASP A 42 2.44 0.16 -52.85
CA ASP A 42 3.49 -0.48 -53.65
C ASP A 42 4.82 0.29 -53.58
N THR A 43 5.85 -0.19 -54.27
CA THR A 43 7.18 0.46 -54.35
C THR A 43 7.17 1.87 -54.92
N GLU A 44 6.11 2.25 -55.66
CA GLU A 44 5.92 3.58 -56.24
C GLU A 44 5.03 4.48 -55.35
N GLY A 45 4.56 3.98 -54.20
CA GLY A 45 3.72 4.70 -53.26
C GLY A 45 2.23 4.72 -53.63
N ARG A 46 1.80 3.93 -54.63
CA ARG A 46 0.40 3.84 -55.04
C ARG A 46 -0.37 2.90 -54.10
N PRO A 47 -1.63 3.20 -53.75
CA PRO A 47 -2.44 2.30 -52.94
C PRO A 47 -2.62 0.91 -53.59
N CYS A 48 -2.38 -0.15 -52.82
CA CYS A 48 -2.63 -1.52 -53.23
C CYS A 48 -4.09 -1.88 -52.90
N PRO A 49 -4.98 -2.17 -53.86
CA PRO A 49 -6.42 -2.38 -53.57
C PRO A 49 -6.75 -3.78 -53.00
N ARG A 50 -5.75 -4.54 -52.57
CA ARG A 50 -5.92 -5.92 -52.08
C ARG A 50 -5.55 -5.97 -50.60
N GLY A 51 -6.27 -6.80 -49.84
CA GLY A 51 -5.93 -7.14 -48.47
C GLY A 51 -4.96 -8.33 -48.39
N LEU A 52 -4.93 -8.97 -47.20
CA LEU A 52 -4.16 -10.17 -46.85
C LEU A 52 -2.64 -9.98 -46.68
N ASP A 53 -2.18 -8.74 -46.49
CA ASP A 53 -0.80 -8.46 -46.11
C ASP A 53 -0.53 -8.89 -44.65
N ASN A 54 0.69 -9.37 -44.39
CA ASN A 54 1.10 -9.91 -43.10
C ASN A 54 1.66 -8.79 -42.20
N PHE A 55 0.77 -7.91 -41.74
CA PHE A 55 1.13 -6.88 -40.76
C PHE A 55 1.22 -7.45 -39.34
N ARG A 56 2.19 -6.96 -38.57
CA ARG A 56 2.34 -7.23 -37.14
C ARG A 56 2.38 -5.94 -36.33
N LEU A 57 1.91 -6.03 -35.09
CA LEU A 57 1.87 -4.96 -34.11
C LEU A 57 2.59 -5.42 -32.84
N GLU A 58 3.57 -4.64 -32.40
CA GLU A 58 4.33 -4.93 -31.18
C GLU A 58 4.50 -3.69 -30.31
N PHE A 59 4.54 -3.88 -28.98
CA PHE A 59 4.71 -2.81 -28.00
C PHE A 59 5.94 -3.05 -27.13
N GLU A 60 6.68 -1.99 -26.86
CA GLU A 60 7.83 -1.97 -25.96
C GLU A 60 7.72 -0.78 -25.01
N GLY A 61 7.82 -1.02 -23.70
CA GLY A 61 7.78 0.06 -22.70
C GLY A 61 9.02 0.95 -22.79
N VAL A 62 8.82 2.27 -22.86
CA VAL A 62 9.94 3.24 -22.86
C VAL A 62 9.96 4.14 -21.63
N GLN A 63 8.84 4.26 -20.92
CA GLN A 63 8.71 4.98 -19.64
C GLN A 63 7.48 4.47 -18.88
N GLY A 64 7.63 4.13 -17.59
CA GLY A 64 6.54 3.59 -16.76
C GLY A 64 6.96 2.33 -16.00
N HIS A 65 6.04 1.73 -15.24
CA HIS A 65 6.30 0.42 -14.61
C HIS A 65 6.20 -0.70 -15.63
N ARG A 66 6.83 -1.84 -15.32
CA ARG A 66 6.83 -3.01 -16.18
C ARG A 66 5.42 -3.46 -16.57
N ASP A 67 4.59 -3.60 -15.55
CA ASP A 67 3.23 -4.11 -15.70
C ASP A 67 2.30 -3.14 -16.45
N ASP A 68 2.67 -1.86 -16.55
CA ASP A 68 1.88 -0.86 -17.27
C ASP A 68 1.88 -1.11 -18.77
N TYR A 69 3.03 -1.50 -19.35
CA TYR A 69 3.14 -1.69 -20.79
C TYR A 69 2.51 -3.01 -21.27
N GLU A 70 2.43 -4.03 -20.42
CA GLU A 70 1.71 -5.28 -20.72
C GLU A 70 0.19 -5.06 -20.79
N SER A 71 -0.28 -3.88 -20.33
CA SER A 71 -1.67 -3.46 -20.35
C SER A 71 -2.06 -2.68 -21.62
N VAL A 72 -1.18 -2.54 -22.61
CA VAL A 72 -1.52 -2.03 -23.95
C VAL A 72 -1.63 -3.18 -24.90
N TRP A 73 -2.76 -3.25 -25.59
CA TRP A 73 -2.95 -4.20 -26.66
C TRP A 73 -3.59 -3.52 -27.85
N GLY A 74 -3.44 -4.15 -29.00
CA GLY A 74 -4.10 -3.72 -30.21
C GLY A 74 -4.22 -4.85 -31.20
N ASP A 75 -5.13 -4.67 -32.15
CA ASP A 75 -5.35 -5.59 -33.24
C ASP A 75 -5.35 -4.87 -34.57
N ILE A 76 -4.90 -5.57 -35.61
CA ILE A 76 -4.93 -5.10 -36.99
C ILE A 76 -5.98 -5.91 -37.74
N LYS A 77 -6.97 -5.22 -38.31
CA LYS A 77 -8.05 -5.79 -39.10
C LYS A 77 -7.93 -5.38 -40.56
N ASP A 78 -7.73 -6.36 -41.43
CA ASP A 78 -7.79 -6.19 -42.89
C ASP A 78 -9.22 -5.82 -43.33
N LEU A 79 -9.35 -4.67 -44.00
CA LEU A 79 -10.62 -4.19 -44.57
C LEU A 79 -10.86 -4.71 -46.00
N LYS A 80 -9.92 -5.49 -46.55
CA LYS A 80 -9.96 -6.16 -47.86
C LYS A 80 -9.93 -5.24 -49.06
N ASP A 81 -9.51 -4.00 -48.86
CA ASP A 81 -9.41 -2.96 -49.88
C ASP A 81 -8.03 -2.28 -49.93
N GLY A 82 -7.03 -2.88 -49.26
CA GLY A 82 -5.71 -2.28 -49.10
C GLY A 82 -5.53 -1.46 -47.83
N GLN A 83 -6.59 -1.29 -47.05
CA GLN A 83 -6.55 -0.60 -45.78
C GLN A 83 -6.69 -1.58 -44.64
N TYR A 84 -6.00 -1.28 -43.54
CA TYR A 84 -5.98 -2.09 -42.34
C TYR A 84 -6.31 -1.19 -41.17
N MET A 85 -7.41 -1.50 -40.48
CA MET A 85 -7.81 -0.80 -39.29
C MET A 85 -7.00 -1.31 -38.11
N VAL A 86 -6.24 -0.42 -37.48
CA VAL A 86 -5.57 -0.70 -36.22
C VAL A 86 -6.42 -0.16 -35.11
N ARG A 87 -6.77 -1.01 -34.13
CA ARG A 87 -7.49 -0.62 -32.93
C ARG A 87 -6.58 -0.83 -31.72
N LEU A 88 -6.47 0.20 -30.88
CA LEU A 88 -5.61 0.22 -29.70
C LEU A 88 -6.42 0.45 -28.43
N VAL A 89 -6.07 -0.22 -27.34
CA VAL A 89 -6.61 0.02 -26.00
C VAL A 89 -5.47 -0.10 -24.97
N GLY A 90 -5.39 0.84 -24.04
CA GLY A 90 -4.55 0.72 -22.84
C GLY A 90 -5.42 0.56 -21.60
N GLU A 91 -5.03 -0.26 -20.62
CA GLU A 91 -5.86 -0.54 -19.42
C GLU A 91 -5.28 -0.04 -18.09
N SER A 92 -4.04 0.47 -18.08
CA SER A 92 -3.39 0.87 -16.82
C SER A 92 -3.94 2.18 -16.21
N LYS A 93 -3.88 2.24 -14.89
CA LYS A 93 -4.31 3.38 -14.05
C LYS A 93 -3.27 4.49 -13.95
N ASN A 94 -2.12 4.32 -14.60
CA ASN A 94 -1.00 5.27 -14.54
C ASN A 94 -0.71 5.87 -15.91
N TYR A 95 0.07 6.95 -15.90
CA TYR A 95 0.71 7.46 -17.09
C TYR A 95 1.93 6.62 -17.46
N TYR A 96 2.03 6.23 -18.72
CA TYR A 96 3.22 5.56 -19.26
C TYR A 96 3.31 5.78 -20.77
N LYS A 97 4.52 5.57 -21.32
CA LYS A 97 4.80 5.73 -22.74
C LYS A 97 5.31 4.42 -23.32
N VAL A 98 4.73 4.03 -24.45
CA VAL A 98 5.09 2.82 -25.20
C VAL A 98 5.63 3.19 -26.59
N ARG A 99 6.59 2.41 -27.04
CA ARG A 99 7.06 2.36 -28.42
C ARG A 99 6.23 1.29 -29.14
N MET A 100 5.46 1.72 -30.14
CA MET A 100 4.60 0.86 -30.96
C MET A 100 5.26 0.62 -32.32
N SER A 101 5.50 -0.64 -32.64
CA SER A 101 6.09 -1.05 -33.91
C SER A 101 5.02 -1.66 -34.79
N ILE A 102 4.94 -1.19 -36.04
CA ILE A 102 4.13 -1.84 -37.08
C ILE A 102 5.10 -2.34 -38.15
N THR A 103 5.05 -3.64 -38.43
CA THR A 103 5.90 -4.28 -39.43
C THR A 103 5.07 -5.02 -40.47
N LEU A 104 5.60 -5.12 -41.69
CA LEU A 104 5.11 -5.96 -42.78
C LEU A 104 6.20 -6.96 -43.11
N ASP A 105 5.91 -8.25 -42.99
CA ASP A 105 6.91 -9.33 -43.20
C ASP A 105 8.22 -9.08 -42.43
N ASP A 106 8.08 -8.68 -41.16
CA ASP A 106 9.16 -8.36 -40.22
C ASP A 106 9.97 -7.09 -40.56
N GLU A 107 9.60 -6.31 -41.58
CA GLU A 107 10.19 -4.99 -41.90
C GLU A 107 9.29 -3.84 -41.41
N HIS A 108 9.87 -2.79 -40.82
CA HIS A 108 9.10 -1.61 -40.39
C HIS A 108 8.45 -0.88 -41.57
N ILE A 109 7.18 -0.50 -41.40
CA ILE A 109 6.52 0.41 -42.32
C ILE A 109 7.05 1.85 -42.18
N CYS A 110 6.76 2.72 -43.14
CA CYS A 110 7.14 4.12 -43.07
C CYS A 110 6.64 4.79 -41.77
N GLY A 111 7.57 5.41 -41.04
CA GLY A 111 7.29 6.11 -39.78
C GLY A 111 7.28 5.22 -38.53
N SER A 112 7.26 3.90 -38.67
CA SER A 112 7.43 2.99 -37.53
C SER A 112 8.91 2.99 -37.07
N PRO A 113 9.21 2.95 -35.76
CA PRO A 113 8.28 2.87 -34.63
C PRO A 113 7.59 4.20 -34.30
N PHE A 114 6.37 4.09 -33.80
CA PHE A 114 5.58 5.20 -33.27
C PHE A 114 5.68 5.25 -31.75
N TYR A 115 5.37 6.39 -31.14
CA TYR A 115 5.33 6.55 -29.69
C TYR A 115 3.93 6.93 -29.24
N VAL A 116 3.37 6.11 -28.36
CA VAL A 116 2.02 6.29 -27.84
C VAL A 116 2.10 6.49 -26.34
N THR A 117 1.37 7.48 -25.87
CA THR A 117 1.29 7.84 -24.45
C THR A 117 -0.04 7.37 -23.91
N VAL A 118 -0.06 6.56 -22.85
CA VAL A 118 -1.32 6.17 -22.21
C VAL A 118 -1.52 7.00 -20.95
N ILE A 119 -2.71 7.60 -20.82
CA ILE A 119 -3.16 8.38 -19.68
C ILE A 119 -4.33 7.65 -19.00
N PRO A 120 -4.48 7.69 -17.67
CA PRO A 120 -5.61 7.04 -16.99
C PRO A 120 -6.99 7.59 -17.41
N THR A 121 -8.04 6.80 -17.22
CA THR A 121 -9.43 7.26 -17.42
C THR A 121 -9.72 8.53 -16.63
N GLY A 122 -10.37 9.48 -17.29
CA GLY A 122 -10.78 10.73 -16.68
C GLY A 122 -9.65 11.73 -16.48
N LEU A 123 -8.36 11.37 -16.71
CA LEU A 123 -7.23 12.27 -16.49
C LEU A 123 -7.43 13.60 -17.24
N PHE A 124 -8.06 13.61 -18.42
CA PHE A 124 -8.09 14.81 -19.27
C PHE A 124 -9.37 15.07 -20.11
N ASN A 125 -10.53 14.49 -19.79
CA ASN A 125 -11.77 14.66 -20.59
C ASN A 125 -12.75 15.76 -20.11
N VAL A 126 -12.39 16.63 -19.17
CA VAL A 126 -13.21 17.83 -18.85
C VAL A 126 -12.65 19.09 -19.51
N GLY A 127 -12.71 19.10 -20.84
CA GLY A 127 -12.71 20.33 -21.63
C GLY A 127 -14.13 20.81 -21.88
N PHE A 128 -14.79 21.38 -20.87
CA PHE A 128 -16.09 22.07 -20.97
C PHE A 128 -16.13 22.99 -19.74
N TRP A 129 -15.92 24.31 -19.75
CA TRP A 129 -16.37 25.35 -20.67
C TRP A 129 -15.32 26.48 -20.69
N GLY A 130 -14.85 26.86 -21.88
CA GLY A 130 -14.02 28.04 -22.08
C GLY A 130 -14.11 28.46 -23.55
N ASP A 131 -14.53 29.70 -23.77
CA ASP A 131 -14.91 30.29 -25.06
C ASP A 131 -14.00 29.87 -26.25
N LEU A 132 -14.63 29.32 -27.30
CA LEU A 132 -14.04 28.83 -28.54
C LEU A 132 -13.65 29.94 -29.52
N SER A 133 -13.77 31.22 -29.16
CA SER A 133 -13.79 32.31 -30.13
C SER A 133 -12.44 32.88 -30.60
N LYS A 134 -11.27 32.30 -30.26
CA LYS A 134 -9.99 32.69 -30.91
C LYS A 134 -9.05 31.51 -31.17
N PRO A 135 -8.57 31.32 -32.43
CA PRO A 135 -7.59 30.30 -32.76
C PRO A 135 -6.19 30.81 -32.42
N THR A 136 -5.67 30.42 -31.25
CA THR A 136 -4.25 30.60 -30.90
C THR A 136 -3.64 29.35 -30.24
N GLY A 137 -4.31 28.21 -30.43
CA GLY A 137 -4.05 26.92 -29.80
C GLY A 137 -2.74 26.26 -30.25
N GLU A 138 -2.07 25.59 -29.33
CA GLU A 138 -0.78 24.88 -29.46
C GLU A 138 0.46 25.74 -29.75
N SER A 139 0.50 26.52 -30.84
CA SER A 139 1.74 27.19 -31.27
C SER A 139 2.23 28.30 -30.34
N LEU A 140 1.36 28.90 -29.52
CA LEU A 140 1.77 29.86 -28.48
C LEU A 140 2.24 29.17 -27.20
N LEU A 141 1.83 27.93 -26.97
CA LEU A 141 2.21 27.20 -25.76
C LEU A 141 3.55 26.48 -25.91
N SER A 142 3.98 26.24 -27.15
CA SER A 142 5.26 25.58 -27.46
C SER A 142 6.50 26.34 -26.97
N ILE A 143 6.35 27.62 -26.61
CA ILE A 143 7.45 28.43 -26.04
C ILE A 143 7.66 28.16 -24.54
N PHE A 144 6.67 27.56 -23.85
CA PHE A 144 6.78 27.30 -22.43
C PHE A 144 7.64 26.06 -22.16
N THR A 145 8.46 26.15 -21.12
CA THR A 145 9.28 25.05 -20.61
C THR A 145 9.04 24.90 -19.11
N LEU A 146 8.98 23.65 -18.65
CA LEU A 146 8.89 23.30 -17.24
C LEU A 146 10.27 22.94 -16.69
N LYS A 147 10.66 23.48 -15.53
CA LYS A 147 11.92 23.14 -14.85
C LYS A 147 11.77 23.17 -13.33
N GLY A 148 12.28 22.17 -12.64
CA GLY A 148 12.38 22.17 -11.17
C GLY A 148 12.20 20.78 -10.57
N ALA A 149 12.65 20.61 -9.33
CA ALA A 149 12.58 19.33 -8.62
C ALA A 149 11.13 18.83 -8.43
N GLY A 150 10.17 19.75 -8.28
CA GLY A 150 8.74 19.42 -8.18
C GLY A 150 8.15 18.79 -9.43
N LEU A 151 8.90 18.64 -10.53
CA LEU A 151 8.46 17.84 -11.68
C LEU A 151 8.76 16.34 -11.53
N GLU A 152 9.64 15.97 -10.59
CA GLU A 152 10.16 14.60 -10.46
C GLU A 152 9.92 14.01 -9.07
N ALA A 153 10.06 14.81 -8.02
CA ALA A 153 9.92 14.36 -6.64
C ALA A 153 9.25 15.41 -5.74
N ALA A 154 8.51 14.90 -4.76
CA ALA A 154 7.90 15.67 -3.69
C ALA A 154 7.85 14.85 -2.39
N VAL A 155 7.59 15.53 -1.28
CA VAL A 155 7.39 14.93 0.05
C VAL A 155 5.94 15.13 0.45
N ALA A 156 5.30 14.10 1.00
CA ALA A 156 3.92 14.15 1.44
C ALA A 156 3.70 15.31 2.44
N GLY A 157 2.71 16.16 2.19
CA GLY A 157 2.40 17.32 3.02
C GLY A 157 3.32 18.52 2.84
N GLU A 158 4.40 18.40 2.06
CA GLU A 158 5.26 19.52 1.72
C GLU A 158 4.85 20.16 0.40
N ARG A 159 5.02 21.48 0.34
CA ARG A 159 4.78 22.24 -0.89
C ARG A 159 5.93 22.02 -1.86
N ALA A 160 5.65 21.32 -2.96
CA ALA A 160 6.58 21.13 -4.06
C ALA A 160 6.48 22.31 -5.05
N LEU A 161 7.62 22.70 -5.63
CA LEU A 161 7.75 23.86 -6.51
C LEU A 161 8.43 23.49 -7.83
N PHE A 162 7.97 24.09 -8.92
CA PHE A 162 8.70 24.14 -10.19
C PHE A 162 8.38 25.44 -10.94
N ASN A 163 9.22 25.75 -11.92
CA ASN A 163 9.13 26.97 -12.71
C ASN A 163 8.55 26.66 -14.10
N ILE A 164 7.73 27.59 -14.59
CA ILE A 164 7.21 27.64 -15.96
C ILE A 164 7.81 28.88 -16.61
N SER A 165 8.57 28.74 -17.72
CA SER A 165 9.20 29.87 -18.41
C SER A 165 8.86 29.90 -19.89
N SER A 166 8.60 31.09 -20.45
CA SER A 166 8.17 31.28 -21.84
C SER A 166 9.33 31.43 -22.85
N GLY A 167 10.59 31.33 -22.41
CA GLY A 167 11.78 31.36 -23.28
C GLY A 167 12.05 32.65 -24.07
N LYS A 168 11.11 33.59 -24.13
CA LYS A 168 11.21 34.90 -24.79
C LYS A 168 11.09 36.04 -23.78
N ALA A 169 11.65 37.21 -24.11
CA ALA A 169 11.45 38.42 -23.33
C ALA A 169 9.95 38.72 -23.19
N ALA A 170 9.53 39.13 -21.99
CA ALA A 170 8.15 39.25 -21.48
C ALA A 170 7.13 40.06 -22.31
N LYS A 171 7.48 40.55 -23.51
CA LYS A 171 6.56 41.28 -24.40
C LYS A 171 5.58 40.38 -25.16
N GLU A 172 5.71 39.04 -25.05
CA GLU A 172 4.92 38.07 -25.84
C GLU A 172 4.24 36.99 -24.98
N SER A 173 4.38 37.01 -23.64
CA SER A 173 3.72 36.05 -22.74
C SER A 173 2.78 36.77 -21.75
N ASP A 174 1.68 37.31 -22.27
CA ASP A 174 0.57 37.89 -21.50
C ASP A 174 -0.47 36.82 -21.10
N ILE A 175 -0.04 35.63 -20.64
CA ILE A 175 -0.99 34.66 -20.08
C ILE A 175 -1.10 34.94 -18.58
N PRO A 176 -2.25 35.40 -18.07
CA PRO A 176 -2.42 35.58 -16.63
C PRO A 176 -2.26 34.24 -15.89
N ALA A 177 -1.68 34.26 -14.69
CA ALA A 177 -1.38 33.04 -13.94
C ALA A 177 -2.62 32.17 -13.69
N GLU A 178 -3.79 32.80 -13.51
CA GLU A 178 -5.08 32.12 -13.33
C GLU A 178 -5.57 31.33 -14.55
N ARG A 179 -4.97 31.52 -15.72
CA ARG A 179 -5.27 30.73 -16.92
C ARG A 179 -4.54 29.40 -16.95
N PHE A 180 -3.50 29.24 -16.13
CA PHE A 180 -2.81 27.97 -15.98
C PHE A 180 -3.58 27.08 -15.00
N LEU A 181 -3.84 25.86 -15.43
CA LEU A 181 -4.43 24.81 -14.62
C LEU A 181 -3.35 23.75 -14.37
N LEU A 182 -2.90 23.64 -13.12
CA LEU A 182 -2.02 22.57 -12.66
C LEU A 182 -2.86 21.52 -11.94
N GLU A 183 -2.84 20.29 -12.44
CA GLU A 183 -3.53 19.14 -11.86
C GLU A 183 -2.55 17.98 -11.72
N LEU A 184 -2.64 17.26 -10.60
CA LEU A 184 -1.94 16.02 -10.35
C LEU A 184 -2.96 14.94 -10.01
N ARG A 185 -2.76 13.76 -10.60
CA ARG A 185 -3.61 12.59 -10.39
C ARG A 185 -2.76 11.36 -10.14
N GLY A 186 -3.16 10.59 -9.14
CA GLY A 186 -2.51 9.36 -8.74
C GLY A 186 -3.25 8.76 -7.54
N PRO A 187 -2.55 8.45 -6.44
CA PRO A 187 -3.19 8.05 -5.18
C PRO A 187 -4.26 9.03 -4.68
N GLU A 188 -4.10 10.32 -4.97
CA GLU A 188 -5.11 11.35 -4.75
C GLU A 188 -5.23 12.31 -5.95
N TYR A 189 -6.24 13.18 -5.93
CA TYR A 189 -6.38 14.28 -6.89
C TYR A 189 -5.99 15.59 -6.23
N VAL A 190 -5.03 16.31 -6.82
CA VAL A 190 -4.51 17.57 -6.30
C VAL A 190 -4.53 18.63 -7.39
N THR A 191 -5.04 19.81 -7.08
CA THR A 191 -4.87 21.00 -7.89
C THR A 191 -3.73 21.84 -7.34
N GLY A 192 -2.82 22.28 -8.21
CA GLY A 192 -1.77 23.22 -7.86
C GLY A 192 -2.17 24.67 -8.08
N VAL A 193 -1.29 25.57 -7.66
CA VAL A 193 -1.40 27.01 -7.84
C VAL A 193 -0.26 27.46 -8.73
N VAL A 194 -0.55 28.33 -9.71
CA VAL A 194 0.46 29.01 -10.52
C VAL A 194 0.42 30.49 -10.17
N GLU A 195 1.58 31.05 -9.86
CA GLU A 195 1.76 32.46 -9.48
C GLU A 195 2.71 33.15 -10.46
N GLY A 196 2.49 34.44 -10.71
CA GLY A 196 3.30 35.26 -11.59
C GLY A 196 2.48 36.08 -12.60
N PRO A 197 3.12 36.61 -13.66
CA PRO A 197 4.54 36.48 -13.96
C PRO A 197 5.42 37.16 -12.90
N LEU A 198 6.50 36.49 -12.52
CA LEU A 198 7.63 37.01 -11.75
C LEU A 198 8.55 37.84 -12.65
N ASP A 199 9.53 38.53 -12.06
CA ASP A 199 10.56 39.26 -12.81
C ASP A 199 11.21 38.36 -13.88
N GLY A 200 11.18 38.81 -15.13
CA GLY A 200 11.68 38.04 -16.28
C GLY A 200 10.65 37.17 -17.00
N GLY A 201 9.36 37.22 -16.64
CA GLY A 201 8.28 36.54 -17.36
C GLY A 201 8.12 35.06 -17.03
N ALA A 202 8.68 34.62 -15.90
CA ALA A 202 8.53 33.25 -15.39
C ALA A 202 7.34 33.14 -14.44
N TYR A 203 6.74 31.95 -14.34
CA TYR A 203 5.71 31.64 -13.35
C TYR A 203 6.26 30.58 -12.39
N GLN A 204 5.80 30.63 -11.15
CA GLN A 204 6.09 29.60 -10.16
C GLN A 204 4.84 28.76 -9.96
N ALA A 205 4.96 27.46 -10.21
CA ALA A 205 3.92 26.49 -9.95
C ALA A 205 4.21 25.79 -8.63
N SER A 206 3.15 25.55 -7.86
CA SER A 206 3.22 24.86 -6.58
C SER A 206 2.07 23.87 -6.41
N TYR A 207 2.30 22.79 -5.70
CA TYR A 207 1.27 21.83 -5.29
C TYR A 207 1.68 21.16 -3.97
N CYS A 208 0.72 20.49 -3.33
CA CYS A 208 0.95 19.74 -2.10
C CYS A 208 0.16 18.44 -2.16
N CYS A 209 0.88 17.31 -2.25
CA CYS A 209 0.28 15.99 -2.18
C CYS A 209 0.42 15.45 -0.76
N THR A 210 -0.60 14.81 -0.20
CA THR A 210 -0.60 14.21 1.13
C THR A 210 -0.45 12.69 1.12
N THR A 211 -0.77 12.03 0.01
CA THR A 211 -0.67 10.58 -0.12
C THR A 211 0.56 10.19 -0.93
N THR A 212 1.36 9.24 -0.44
CA THR A 212 2.55 8.75 -1.14
C THR A 212 2.23 7.94 -2.39
N GLY A 213 3.11 8.01 -3.38
CA GLY A 213 3.01 7.23 -4.60
C GLY A 213 3.41 8.00 -5.86
N LEU A 214 3.14 7.41 -7.01
CA LEU A 214 3.40 8.01 -8.31
C LEU A 214 2.20 8.85 -8.76
N TYR A 215 2.45 10.10 -9.13
CA TYR A 215 1.44 11.00 -9.67
C TYR A 215 1.79 11.41 -11.09
N THR A 216 0.75 11.63 -11.88
CA THR A 216 0.81 12.25 -13.20
C THR A 216 0.35 13.69 -13.08
N GLY A 217 1.27 14.62 -13.29
CA GLY A 217 1.02 16.06 -13.27
C GLY A 217 0.82 16.62 -14.67
N THR A 218 0.03 17.68 -14.80
CA THR A 218 -0.14 18.42 -16.06
C THR A 218 -0.41 19.87 -15.78
N VAL A 219 0.20 20.74 -16.59
CA VAL A 219 -0.10 22.16 -16.68
C VAL A 219 -0.77 22.41 -18.02
N LYS A 220 -1.95 23.06 -18.01
CA LYS A 220 -2.68 23.43 -19.23
C LYS A 220 -3.04 24.90 -19.24
N VAL A 221 -3.28 25.42 -20.45
CA VAL A 221 -4.01 26.67 -20.66
C VAL A 221 -5.23 26.35 -21.54
N GLY A 222 -6.42 26.50 -20.98
CA GLY A 222 -7.64 26.00 -21.61
C GLY A 222 -7.57 24.49 -21.84
N ARG A 223 -7.74 24.03 -23.08
CA ARG A 223 -7.69 22.60 -23.43
C ARG A 223 -6.29 22.06 -23.74
N PHE A 224 -5.29 22.94 -23.87
CA PHE A 224 -3.99 22.57 -24.41
C PHE A 224 -2.96 22.42 -23.28
N PRO A 225 -2.29 21.25 -23.15
CA PRO A 225 -1.19 21.09 -22.22
C PRO A 225 0.06 21.85 -22.67
N LEU A 226 0.91 22.22 -21.71
CA LEU A 226 2.23 22.80 -22.00
C LEU A 226 3.22 21.71 -22.46
N PRO A 227 4.29 22.07 -23.19
CA PRO A 227 5.39 21.16 -23.48
C PRO A 227 5.98 20.56 -22.20
N GLY A 228 6.31 19.27 -22.24
CA GLY A 228 6.76 18.52 -21.06
C GLY A 228 5.61 18.01 -20.18
N CYS A 229 4.36 18.29 -20.53
CA CYS A 229 3.20 17.63 -19.93
C CYS A 229 2.67 16.46 -20.77
N PRO A 230 2.05 15.48 -20.12
CA PRO A 230 2.08 15.27 -18.66
C PRO A 230 3.48 14.89 -18.16
N PHE A 231 3.75 15.13 -16.88
CA PHE A 231 5.00 14.76 -16.19
C PHE A 231 4.71 13.79 -15.03
N GLN A 232 5.74 13.07 -14.56
CA GLN A 232 5.63 12.10 -13.47
C GLN A 232 6.37 12.59 -12.23
N VAL A 233 5.69 12.64 -11.08
CA VAL A 233 6.31 12.94 -9.79
C VAL A 233 6.14 11.79 -8.82
N VAL A 234 7.23 11.39 -8.16
CA VAL A 234 7.23 10.45 -7.04
C VAL A 234 7.07 11.21 -5.73
N VAL A 235 5.94 11.03 -5.06
CA VAL A 235 5.68 11.57 -3.72
C VAL A 235 6.14 10.56 -2.68
N LYS A 236 7.19 10.93 -1.92
CA LYS A 236 7.75 10.13 -0.82
C LYS A 236 7.07 10.49 0.50
N PRO A 237 7.05 9.57 1.49
CA PRO A 237 6.51 9.88 2.81
C PRO A 237 7.31 10.99 3.48
N ASP A 238 6.65 11.74 4.36
CA ASP A 238 7.30 12.71 5.25
C ASP A 238 8.07 11.97 6.37
N VAL A 239 8.71 12.74 7.25
CA VAL A 239 9.29 12.27 8.50
C VAL A 239 8.24 11.48 9.30
N THR A 240 8.70 10.36 9.88
CA THR A 240 7.89 9.53 10.79
C THR A 240 7.29 10.37 11.91
N ASP A 241 5.98 10.25 12.07
CA ASP A 241 5.21 10.83 13.15
C ASP A 241 4.86 9.71 14.16
N PRO A 242 5.42 9.75 15.39
CA PRO A 242 5.17 8.70 16.37
C PRO A 242 3.70 8.58 16.78
N GLU A 243 2.88 9.63 16.63
CA GLU A 243 1.44 9.57 16.93
C GLU A 243 0.66 8.76 15.89
N GLN A 244 1.12 8.76 14.63
CA GLN A 244 0.49 8.03 13.53
C GLN A 244 1.00 6.59 13.39
N CYS A 245 2.13 6.26 14.01
CA CYS A 245 2.67 4.90 13.98
C CYS A 245 1.68 3.90 14.60
N THR A 246 1.69 2.67 14.09
CA THR A 246 0.77 1.61 14.54
C THR A 246 1.54 0.43 15.12
N ALA A 247 0.96 -0.27 16.10
CA ALA A 247 1.51 -1.51 16.66
C ALA A 247 0.54 -2.67 16.45
N VAL A 248 1.06 -3.87 16.18
CA VAL A 248 0.30 -5.11 16.04
C VAL A 248 1.02 -6.28 16.71
N GLY A 249 0.26 -7.22 17.27
CA GLY A 249 0.78 -8.46 17.86
C GLY A 249 0.21 -8.76 19.25
N GLU A 250 0.18 -10.03 19.61
CA GLU A 250 -0.36 -10.51 20.90
C GLU A 250 0.37 -9.91 22.10
N GLY A 251 1.68 -9.66 21.97
CA GLY A 251 2.50 -9.01 22.98
C GLY A 251 2.10 -7.57 23.32
N MET A 252 1.05 -7.02 22.71
CA MET A 252 0.44 -5.75 23.14
C MET A 252 -0.54 -5.91 24.31
N TYR A 253 -1.13 -7.09 24.50
CA TYR A 253 -2.19 -7.31 25.48
C TYR A 253 -2.05 -8.59 26.30
N GLU A 254 -1.35 -9.61 25.78
CA GLU A 254 -1.16 -10.90 26.45
C GLU A 254 0.31 -11.36 26.39
N CYS A 255 0.75 -12.03 27.46
CA CYS A 255 2.04 -12.70 27.53
C CYS A 255 2.03 -13.74 28.66
N MET A 256 3.10 -14.54 28.77
CA MET A 256 3.25 -15.54 29.82
C MET A 256 4.55 -15.37 30.60
N GLU A 257 4.49 -15.62 31.90
CA GLU A 257 5.65 -15.57 32.81
C GLU A 257 6.78 -16.45 32.28
N GLY A 258 7.93 -15.84 31.99
CA GLY A 258 9.13 -16.53 31.54
C GLY A 258 9.20 -16.80 30.04
N GLU A 259 8.15 -16.48 29.27
CA GLU A 259 8.11 -16.69 27.81
C GLU A 259 8.34 -15.38 27.04
N GLU A 260 8.97 -15.47 25.87
CA GLU A 260 9.19 -14.30 25.02
C GLU A 260 7.90 -13.93 24.29
N ALA A 261 7.42 -12.71 24.52
CA ALA A 261 6.32 -12.10 23.79
C ALA A 261 6.86 -11.07 22.80
N ALA A 262 6.10 -10.85 21.71
CA ALA A 262 6.51 -9.97 20.63
C ALA A 262 5.35 -9.11 20.10
N LEU A 263 5.72 -7.95 19.57
CA LEU A 263 4.85 -7.07 18.78
C LEU A 263 5.68 -6.39 17.70
N ILE A 264 5.01 -5.94 16.65
CA ILE A 264 5.60 -5.21 15.53
C ILE A 264 5.04 -3.80 15.51
N ILE A 265 5.92 -2.82 15.39
CA ILE A 265 5.57 -1.44 15.09
C ILE A 265 5.72 -1.23 13.58
N GLU A 266 4.80 -0.49 12.99
CA GLU A 266 4.85 0.02 11.63
C GLU A 266 4.91 1.55 11.67
N THR A 267 5.93 2.12 11.05
CA THR A 267 6.17 3.56 11.04
C THR A 267 5.34 4.27 10.00
N ARG A 268 4.77 5.42 10.38
CA ARG A 268 3.92 6.25 9.53
C ARG A 268 4.26 7.72 9.68
N ASP A 269 4.08 8.49 8.61
CA ASP A 269 4.17 9.95 8.67
C ASP A 269 2.86 10.57 9.18
N LYS A 270 2.83 11.90 9.34
CA LYS A 270 1.66 12.64 9.82
C LYS A 270 0.40 12.49 8.96
N HIS A 271 0.55 12.01 7.72
CA HIS A 271 -0.53 11.74 6.77
C HIS A 271 -0.93 10.26 6.73
N GLY A 272 -0.32 9.42 7.58
CA GLY A 272 -0.60 8.00 7.67
C GLY A 272 0.11 7.15 6.60
N ASN A 273 1.01 7.72 5.80
CA ASN A 273 1.79 6.97 4.82
C ASN A 273 2.86 6.14 5.52
N ARG A 274 3.09 4.90 5.05
CA ARG A 274 4.17 4.06 5.59
C ARG A 274 5.53 4.69 5.30
N THR A 275 6.34 4.88 6.33
CA THR A 275 7.73 5.36 6.18
C THR A 275 8.70 4.18 6.17
N ARG A 276 9.92 4.38 5.66
CA ARG A 276 10.98 3.34 5.63
C ARG A 276 12.34 3.92 5.98
N ARG A 277 12.38 4.86 6.92
CA ARG A 277 13.62 5.58 7.25
C ARG A 277 14.52 4.68 8.09
N ALA A 278 15.75 4.50 7.63
CA ALA A 278 16.77 3.74 8.37
C ALA A 278 17.22 4.46 9.66
N GLU A 279 16.94 5.77 9.75
CA GLU A 279 17.27 6.66 10.87
C GLU A 279 16.27 6.56 12.02
N ASP A 280 15.11 5.91 11.83
CA ASP A 280 14.12 5.76 12.89
C ASP A 280 14.65 4.87 14.02
N VAL A 281 14.60 5.39 15.24
CA VAL A 281 15.05 4.69 16.45
C VAL A 281 13.90 4.61 17.44
N PHE A 282 13.60 3.40 17.90
CA PHE A 282 12.59 3.15 18.93
C PHE A 282 13.20 2.56 20.19
N ARG A 283 12.62 2.90 21.33
CA ARG A 283 12.88 2.29 22.63
C ARG A 283 11.58 1.78 23.22
N ALA A 284 11.65 0.63 23.88
CA ALA A 284 10.52 0.08 24.61
C ALA A 284 10.90 -0.32 26.05
N THR A 285 10.02 -0.03 27.00
CA THR A 285 10.20 -0.30 28.43
C THR A 285 8.95 -0.97 28.99
N LEU A 286 9.12 -2.16 29.56
CA LEU A 286 8.07 -2.89 30.25
C LEU A 286 8.12 -2.52 31.74
N LYS A 287 7.03 -1.95 32.27
CA LYS A 287 6.88 -1.63 33.70
C LYS A 287 5.63 -2.30 34.27
N GLY A 288 5.70 -2.82 35.48
CA GLY A 288 4.54 -3.41 36.14
C GLY A 288 4.92 -4.42 37.19
N GLY A 289 4.12 -5.46 37.34
CA GLY A 289 4.45 -6.57 38.24
C GLY A 289 3.24 -7.35 38.71
N GLY A 290 3.46 -8.18 39.71
CA GLY A 290 2.44 -9.06 40.26
C GLY A 290 2.74 -9.48 41.69
N ARG A 291 1.82 -10.24 42.26
CA ARG A 291 1.95 -10.73 43.63
C ARG A 291 2.79 -12.01 43.66
N VAL A 292 3.70 -12.07 44.63
CA VAL A 292 4.63 -13.19 44.81
C VAL A 292 4.62 -13.60 46.28
N GLY A 293 4.61 -14.89 46.55
CA GLY A 293 4.53 -15.47 47.90
C GLY A 293 3.24 -16.28 48.10
N LYS A 294 3.05 -16.83 49.31
CA LYS A 294 1.83 -17.56 49.69
C LYS A 294 1.24 -17.00 50.98
N GLY A 295 -0.09 -16.92 51.04
CA GLY A 295 -0.82 -16.50 52.25
C GLY A 295 -0.39 -15.13 52.76
N LYS A 296 -0.11 -15.03 54.07
CA LYS A 296 0.28 -13.76 54.73
C LYS A 296 1.62 -13.18 54.25
N GLN A 297 2.43 -13.93 53.49
CA GLN A 297 3.71 -13.46 52.93
C GLN A 297 3.59 -12.96 51.49
N GLU A 298 2.37 -12.92 50.92
CA GLU A 298 2.14 -12.41 49.58
C GLU A 298 2.48 -10.90 49.52
N LYS A 299 3.40 -10.53 48.62
CA LYS A 299 3.82 -9.14 48.41
C LYS A 299 3.83 -8.80 46.92
N PHE A 300 3.55 -7.54 46.61
CA PHE A 300 3.68 -7.05 45.23
C PHE A 300 5.16 -6.90 44.88
N LYS A 301 5.59 -7.51 43.77
CA LYS A 301 6.93 -7.36 43.21
C LYS A 301 6.83 -6.50 41.96
N SER A 302 7.43 -5.31 42.00
CA SER A 302 7.57 -4.42 40.84
C SER A 302 8.73 -4.87 39.94
N VAL A 303 8.57 -4.65 38.64
CA VAL A 303 9.52 -4.98 37.58
C VAL A 303 9.54 -3.83 36.58
N GLU A 304 10.74 -3.39 36.24
CA GLU A 304 11.01 -2.49 35.12
C GLU A 304 12.14 -3.08 34.28
N LYS A 305 11.91 -3.23 32.97
CA LYS A 305 12.86 -3.86 32.05
C LYS A 305 12.87 -3.15 30.71
N ARG A 306 14.06 -2.86 30.18
CA ARG A 306 14.24 -2.41 28.80
C ARG A 306 13.99 -3.60 27.86
N CYS A 307 13.13 -3.40 26.87
CA CYS A 307 12.81 -4.41 25.87
C CYS A 307 13.82 -4.37 24.72
N ARG A 308 13.91 -5.46 23.97
CA ARG A 308 14.74 -5.51 22.77
C ARG A 308 13.93 -4.98 21.60
N VAL A 309 14.51 -4.05 20.85
CA VAL A 309 13.91 -3.45 19.64
C VAL A 309 14.83 -3.73 18.47
N ARG A 310 14.29 -4.19 17.35
CA ARG A 310 15.05 -4.46 16.12
C ARG A 310 14.33 -3.93 14.87
N PRO A 311 14.99 -3.14 14.02
CA PRO A 311 14.44 -2.78 12.71
C PRO A 311 14.46 -4.00 11.78
N ASN A 312 13.41 -4.14 10.97
CA ASN A 312 13.32 -5.17 9.92
C ASN A 312 13.79 -4.66 8.55
N GLY A 313 14.02 -3.35 8.40
CA GLY A 313 14.53 -2.73 7.16
C GLY A 313 13.45 -2.28 6.17
N ASP A 314 12.17 -2.42 6.52
CA ASP A 314 11.02 -2.12 5.66
C ASP A 314 10.06 -1.08 6.27
N GLY A 315 10.50 -0.34 7.30
CA GLY A 315 9.66 0.55 8.10
C GLY A 315 8.98 -0.14 9.28
N THR A 316 9.28 -1.42 9.53
CA THR A 316 8.77 -2.12 10.70
C THR A 316 9.85 -2.41 11.74
N PHE A 317 9.44 -2.45 13.01
CA PHE A 317 10.31 -2.72 14.16
C PHE A 317 9.72 -3.84 15.01
N LEU A 318 10.49 -4.91 15.20
CA LEU A 318 10.16 -6.00 16.12
C LEU A 318 10.57 -5.64 17.55
N ILE A 319 9.60 -5.61 18.45
CA ILE A 319 9.84 -5.52 19.89
C ILE A 319 9.64 -6.90 20.51
N THR A 320 10.61 -7.33 21.31
CA THR A 320 10.58 -8.58 22.09
C THR A 320 10.84 -8.31 23.56
N TYR A 321 10.11 -9.01 24.43
CA TYR A 321 10.29 -8.93 25.88
C TYR A 321 9.87 -10.22 26.57
N THR A 322 10.40 -10.46 27.78
CA THR A 322 10.08 -11.63 28.60
C THR A 322 9.72 -11.15 30.01
N PRO A 323 8.45 -11.25 30.44
CA PRO A 323 8.02 -10.85 31.78
C PRO A 323 8.50 -11.89 32.81
N PRO A 324 9.23 -11.48 33.86
CA PRO A 324 9.82 -12.43 34.81
C PRO A 324 8.82 -12.94 35.86
N ILE A 325 7.62 -12.36 35.94
CA ILE A 325 6.53 -12.73 36.84
C ILE A 325 5.20 -12.51 36.11
N HIS A 326 4.19 -13.30 36.43
CA HIS A 326 2.80 -13.04 36.06
C HIS A 326 2.25 -11.81 36.80
N GLY A 327 1.24 -11.15 36.23
CA GLY A 327 0.69 -9.91 36.75
C GLY A 327 0.28 -8.91 35.67
N ALA A 328 0.19 -7.64 36.04
CA ALA A 328 -0.20 -6.56 35.14
C ALA A 328 1.03 -5.73 34.74
N PHE A 329 1.16 -5.46 33.45
CA PHE A 329 2.26 -4.68 32.89
C PHE A 329 1.77 -3.61 31.93
N SER A 330 2.63 -2.60 31.74
CA SER A 330 2.48 -1.47 30.85
C SER A 330 3.74 -1.40 29.99
N LEU A 331 3.60 -1.65 28.69
CA LEU A 331 4.68 -1.56 27.72
C LEU A 331 4.68 -0.17 27.08
N LYS A 332 5.63 0.67 27.51
CA LYS A 332 5.82 2.01 26.96
C LYS A 332 6.76 1.93 25.76
N VAL A 333 6.30 2.37 24.60
CA VAL A 333 7.08 2.56 23.37
C VAL A 333 7.29 4.05 23.12
N GLU A 334 8.51 4.41 22.77
CA GLU A 334 8.93 5.78 22.48
C GLU A 334 9.81 5.81 21.22
N TRP A 335 9.65 6.84 20.40
CA TRP A 335 10.45 7.14 19.23
C TRP A 335 11.47 8.24 19.56
N ALA A 336 12.69 8.11 19.06
CA ALA A 336 13.73 9.10 19.25
C ALA A 336 13.57 10.24 18.24
N VAL A 337 13.39 11.45 18.76
CA VAL A 337 13.51 12.69 18.01
C VAL A 337 15.00 12.98 17.88
N ALA A 338 15.54 12.92 16.66
CA ALA A 338 16.90 13.34 16.42
C ALA A 338 17.04 14.85 16.76
N LEU A 339 17.83 15.18 17.78
CA LEU A 339 18.31 16.54 17.99
C LEU A 339 19.66 16.73 17.27
N VAL A 340 19.93 17.98 16.93
CA VAL A 340 21.06 18.52 16.14
C VAL A 340 22.46 18.24 16.73
N HIS A 341 22.58 17.56 17.87
CA HIS A 341 23.87 17.26 18.50
C HIS A 341 24.20 15.77 18.38
N GLU A 342 25.38 15.48 17.82
CA GLU A 342 25.92 14.15 17.47
C GLU A 342 26.16 13.19 18.66
N ASN A 343 25.57 13.45 19.83
CA ASN A 343 25.66 12.58 21.00
C ASN A 343 24.44 11.64 21.09
N PRO A 344 24.62 10.32 20.91
CA PRO A 344 23.52 9.34 21.00
C PRO A 344 22.81 9.31 22.37
N ASP A 345 23.48 9.79 23.42
CA ASP A 345 22.93 9.80 24.78
C ASP A 345 21.97 10.99 25.04
N ASP A 346 21.95 12.01 24.17
CA ASP A 346 21.11 13.22 24.30
C ASP A 346 19.80 13.14 23.47
N MET A 347 19.42 11.95 22.99
CA MET A 347 18.18 11.77 22.23
C MET A 347 16.94 12.10 23.08
N VAL A 348 16.09 12.98 22.55
CA VAL A 348 14.76 13.24 23.12
C VAL A 348 13.80 12.17 22.63
N TYR A 349 13.02 11.59 23.53
CA TYR A 349 12.08 10.54 23.21
C TYR A 349 10.65 11.05 23.34
N VAL A 350 9.83 10.78 22.32
CA VAL A 350 8.39 11.06 22.33
C VAL A 350 7.65 9.72 22.35
N GLN A 351 6.57 9.66 23.14
CA GLN A 351 5.78 8.45 23.24
C GLN A 351 5.00 8.20 21.95
N MET A 352 4.98 6.96 21.49
CA MET A 352 4.21 6.54 20.32
C MET A 352 2.70 6.63 20.60
N GLY A 353 1.91 6.88 19.56
CA GLY A 353 0.45 6.76 19.60
C GLY A 353 0.01 5.37 20.06
N GLY A 354 -1.02 5.31 20.92
CA GLY A 354 -1.53 4.06 21.50
C GLY A 354 -0.66 3.44 22.61
N SER A 355 0.60 3.85 22.74
CA SER A 355 1.44 3.53 23.91
C SER A 355 1.02 4.39 25.12
N PRO A 356 1.15 3.88 26.37
CA PRO A 356 1.63 2.55 26.70
C PRO A 356 0.55 1.47 26.55
N PHE A 357 0.96 0.29 26.11
CA PHE A 357 0.08 -0.87 25.96
C PHE A 357 -0.10 -1.59 27.29
N GLN A 358 -1.35 -1.75 27.73
CA GLN A 358 -1.69 -2.47 28.96
C GLN A 358 -1.84 -3.96 28.67
N LEU A 359 -1.08 -4.80 29.38
CA LEU A 359 -1.03 -6.23 29.11
C LEU A 359 -1.07 -7.08 30.38
N ARG A 360 -1.68 -8.26 30.26
CA ARG A 360 -1.77 -9.25 31.33
C ARG A 360 -0.79 -10.38 31.07
N CYS A 361 0.10 -10.60 32.03
CA CYS A 361 1.01 -11.72 32.03
C CYS A 361 0.38 -12.89 32.79
N ALA A 362 0.13 -14.00 32.11
CA ALA A 362 -0.37 -15.23 32.69
C ALA A 362 0.72 -15.95 33.50
N PRO A 363 0.35 -16.76 34.51
CA PRO A 363 1.28 -17.67 35.15
C PRO A 363 1.92 -18.62 34.13
N SER A 364 3.15 -19.05 34.39
CA SER A 364 3.85 -19.99 33.52
C SER A 364 3.10 -21.32 33.43
N GLU A 365 3.17 -22.00 32.29
CA GLU A 365 2.53 -23.31 32.09
C GLU A 365 2.90 -24.28 33.21
N LYS A 366 4.19 -24.35 33.57
CA LYS A 366 4.68 -25.19 34.67
C LYS A 366 3.97 -24.92 36.00
N ARG A 367 3.64 -23.65 36.28
CA ARG A 367 2.90 -23.30 37.49
C ARG A 367 1.45 -23.74 37.38
N LEU A 368 0.80 -23.47 36.25
CA LEU A 368 -0.59 -23.87 36.02
C LEU A 368 -0.76 -25.39 36.12
N GLU A 369 0.20 -26.16 35.58
CA GLU A 369 0.22 -27.61 35.70
C GLU A 369 0.41 -28.09 37.13
N ALA A 370 1.34 -27.49 37.88
CA ALA A 370 1.57 -27.83 39.28
C ALA A 370 0.34 -27.50 40.15
N GLU A 371 -0.34 -26.37 39.89
CA GLU A 371 -1.57 -25.98 40.58
C GLU A 371 -2.73 -26.92 40.24
N ARG A 372 -2.86 -27.32 38.97
CA ARG A 372 -3.85 -28.32 38.53
C ARG A 372 -3.65 -29.66 39.22
N LEU A 373 -2.41 -30.17 39.24
CA LEU A 373 -2.06 -31.43 39.89
C LEU A 373 -2.32 -31.38 41.40
N ALA A 374 -1.97 -30.27 42.06
CA ALA A 374 -2.21 -30.08 43.49
C ALA A 374 -3.71 -30.01 43.81
N ALA A 375 -4.52 -29.35 42.97
CA ALA A 375 -5.96 -29.28 43.12
C ALA A 375 -6.62 -30.67 42.97
N GLU A 376 -6.16 -31.46 41.99
CA GLU A 376 -6.62 -32.82 41.78
C GLU A 376 -6.28 -33.73 42.98
N GLN A 377 -5.03 -33.68 43.47
CA GLN A 377 -4.62 -34.42 44.67
C GLN A 377 -5.44 -34.02 45.91
N ALA A 378 -5.70 -32.71 46.09
CA ALA A 378 -6.53 -32.23 47.19
C ALA A 378 -7.98 -32.72 47.08
N SER A 379 -8.52 -32.79 45.87
CA SER A 379 -9.86 -33.33 45.64
C SER A 379 -9.92 -34.83 45.97
N VAL A 380 -8.93 -35.62 45.54
CA VAL A 380 -8.84 -37.05 45.86
C VAL A 380 -8.74 -37.26 47.38
N LEU A 381 -7.86 -36.53 48.07
CA LEU A 381 -7.71 -36.62 49.52
C LEU A 381 -8.99 -36.24 50.27
N SER A 382 -9.71 -35.23 49.79
CA SER A 382 -11.00 -34.82 50.35
C SER A 382 -12.05 -35.94 50.19
N SER A 383 -12.14 -36.56 49.01
CA SER A 383 -13.04 -37.70 48.76
C SER A 383 -12.70 -38.91 49.62
N GLU A 384 -11.42 -39.25 49.79
CA GLU A 384 -11.00 -40.33 50.69
C GLU A 384 -11.33 -40.05 52.16
N ALA A 385 -11.13 -38.81 52.62
CA ALA A 385 -11.48 -38.40 53.98
C ALA A 385 -12.99 -38.51 54.22
N GLN A 386 -13.82 -38.11 53.24
CA GLN A 386 -15.27 -38.28 53.28
C GLN A 386 -15.66 -39.76 53.34
N MET A 387 -15.04 -40.64 52.54
CA MET A 387 -15.31 -42.08 52.59
C MET A 387 -14.95 -42.69 53.95
N LYS A 388 -13.77 -42.34 54.52
CA LYS A 388 -13.36 -42.81 55.84
C LYS A 388 -14.31 -42.33 56.94
N ALA A 389 -14.75 -41.08 56.89
CA ALA A 389 -15.71 -40.54 57.84
C ALA A 389 -17.07 -41.26 57.76
N THR A 390 -17.54 -41.58 56.56
CA THR A 390 -18.77 -42.36 56.35
C THR A 390 -18.65 -43.78 56.90
N GLN A 391 -17.56 -44.48 56.59
CA GLN A 391 -17.29 -45.81 57.15
C GLN A 391 -17.21 -45.82 58.68
N GLN A 392 -16.61 -44.79 59.29
CA GLN A 392 -16.59 -44.66 60.75
C GLN A 392 -17.98 -44.43 61.34
N ARG A 393 -18.82 -43.61 60.68
CA ARG A 393 -20.22 -43.39 61.11
C ARG A 393 -21.06 -44.67 61.01
N GLU A 394 -20.93 -45.40 59.90
CA GLU A 394 -21.61 -46.69 59.72
C GLU A 394 -21.15 -47.72 60.75
N GLY A 395 -19.83 -47.85 60.95
CA GLY A 395 -19.26 -48.73 61.97
C GLY A 395 -19.75 -48.40 63.38
N ALA A 396 -19.80 -47.11 63.73
CA ALA A 396 -20.34 -46.66 65.02
C ALA A 396 -21.83 -46.97 65.16
N ALA A 397 -22.63 -46.79 64.10
CA ALA A 397 -24.05 -47.12 64.11
C ALA A 397 -24.30 -48.63 64.29
N ILE A 398 -23.52 -49.47 63.61
CA ILE A 398 -23.58 -50.93 63.76
C ILE A 398 -23.20 -51.34 65.19
N ALA A 399 -22.14 -50.75 65.76
CA ALA A 399 -21.71 -51.03 67.13
C ALA A 399 -22.80 -50.65 68.15
N LEU A 400 -23.44 -49.50 67.97
CA LEU A 400 -24.59 -49.05 68.78
C LEU A 400 -25.78 -50.01 68.67
N ALA A 401 -26.12 -50.46 67.47
CA ALA A 401 -27.19 -51.42 67.24
C ALA A 401 -26.91 -52.76 67.95
N ASN A 402 -25.67 -53.26 67.88
CA ASN A 402 -25.27 -54.49 68.57
C ASN A 402 -25.31 -54.35 70.10
N LEU A 403 -24.88 -53.21 70.64
CA LEU A 403 -24.98 -52.89 72.07
C LEU A 403 -26.45 -52.87 72.54
N ALA A 404 -27.33 -52.21 71.79
CA ALA A 404 -28.75 -52.17 72.09
C ALA A 404 -29.39 -53.58 72.05
N ALA A 405 -29.04 -54.40 71.06
CA ALA A 405 -29.51 -55.78 70.96
C ALA A 405 -29.00 -56.67 72.11
N THR A 406 -27.79 -56.42 72.61
CA THR A 406 -27.21 -57.15 73.75
C THR A 406 -27.88 -56.73 75.07
N ALA A 407 -28.15 -55.43 75.26
CA ALA A 407 -28.87 -54.93 76.42
C ALA A 407 -30.31 -55.46 76.48
N ALA A 408 -30.99 -55.61 75.33
CA ALA A 408 -32.34 -56.18 75.25
C ALA A 408 -32.40 -57.66 75.67
N LYS A 409 -31.29 -58.43 75.56
CA LYS A 409 -31.21 -59.83 76.00
C LYS A 409 -31.00 -59.99 77.52
N HIS A 410 -30.68 -58.92 78.24
CA HIS A 410 -30.43 -58.95 79.69
C HIS A 410 -31.52 -58.25 80.53
N VAL A 411 -32.73 -58.10 80.01
CA VAL A 411 -33.88 -57.68 80.83
C VAL A 411 -34.12 -58.75 81.91
N PRO A 412 -33.99 -58.44 83.21
CA PRO A 412 -34.24 -59.40 84.26
C PRO A 412 -35.73 -59.73 84.27
N VAL A 413 -36.05 -61.03 84.18
CA VAL A 413 -37.41 -61.55 84.35
C VAL A 413 -37.89 -61.16 85.75
N ARG A 414 -38.73 -60.12 85.84
CA ARG A 414 -39.51 -59.83 87.05
C ARG A 414 -40.52 -60.96 87.20
N THR A 415 -40.21 -61.93 88.05
CA THR A 415 -41.16 -62.92 88.51
C THR A 415 -42.19 -62.23 89.41
N ASN A 416 -43.37 -61.92 88.87
CA ASN A 416 -44.55 -61.62 89.68
C ASN A 416 -45.02 -62.93 90.33
N ARG A 417 -44.85 -63.07 91.65
CA ARG A 417 -45.63 -64.02 92.46
C ARG A 417 -47.02 -63.42 92.70
N PRO A 418 -48.12 -64.17 92.50
CA PRO A 418 -49.46 -63.75 92.89
C PRO A 418 -49.75 -64.17 94.34
N ARG A 419 -50.19 -63.19 95.15
CA ARG A 419 -50.56 -63.24 96.58
C ARG A 419 -49.54 -63.80 97.57
#